data_AF-A0A9P7F6V7-F1
#
_entry.id   AF-A0A9P7F6V7-F1
#
_cell.length_a   1.000
_cell.length_b   1.000
_cell.length_c   1.000
_cell.angle_alpha   90.00
_cell.angle_beta   90.00
_cell.angle_gamma   90.00
#
_symmetry.space_group_name_H-M   'P 1'
#
loop_
_entity.id
_entity.type
_entity.pdbx_description
1 polymer ?
#
loop_
_entity_poly.entity_id
_entity_poly.type
_entity_poly.pdbx_seq_one_letter_code
_entity_poly.pdbx_strand_id
1 'polypeptide(L)' 'SSGSTEIACYLIAKNSDGIDNVDESGWTALHIAVSAGHEDVVRELVGAGAEVNRKNDKGITPL' A
#
# COMPACT_ATOMS: atom_id res chain seq x y z
N SER A 1 2.08 17.07 4.82
CA SER A 1 2.30 15.72 5.36
C SER A 1 1.57 14.65 4.53
N SER A 2 0.32 14.90 4.13
CA SER A 2 -0.53 13.94 3.40
C SER A 2 -0.13 13.71 1.93
N GLY A 3 0.25 14.76 1.20
CA GLY A 3 0.59 14.62 -0.23
C GLY A 3 1.89 13.84 -0.52
N SER A 4 2.83 13.77 0.43
CA SER A 4 4.07 13.00 0.24
C SER A 4 3.82 11.50 0.36
N THR A 5 2.92 11.10 1.27
CA THR A 5 2.55 9.69 1.49
C THR A 5 1.73 9.14 0.33
N GLU A 6 0.84 9.96 -0.24
CA GLU A 6 0.03 9.61 -1.40
C GLU A 6 0.89 9.38 -2.65
N ILE A 7 1.84 10.29 -2.93
CA ILE A 7 2.77 10.14 -4.06
C ILE A 7 3.68 8.93 -3.88
N ALA A 8 4.17 8.67 -2.66
CA ALA A 8 4.99 7.49 -2.38
C ALA A 8 4.20 6.19 -2.62
N CYS A 9 2.95 6.09 -2.13
CA CYS A 9 2.09 4.95 -2.40
C CYS A 9 1.84 4.74 -3.89
N TYR A 10 1.51 5.83 -4.59
CA TYR A 10 1.23 5.79 -6.02
C TYR A 10 2.45 5.36 -6.83
N LEU A 11 3.64 5.87 -6.49
CA LEU A 11 4.89 5.45 -7.12
C LEU A 11 5.19 3.98 -6.84
N ILE A 12 5.06 3.49 -5.60
CA ILE A 12 5.26 2.08 -5.27
C ILE A 12 4.29 1.19 -6.05
N ALA A 13 3.03 1.59 -6.16
CA ALA A 13 1.99 0.86 -6.87
C ALA A 13 2.18 0.82 -8.40
N LYS A 14 2.76 1.89 -8.97
CA LYS A 14 2.99 2.03 -10.41
C LYS A 14 4.40 1.63 -10.85
N ASN A 15 5.35 1.45 -9.92
CA ASN A 15 6.69 1.00 -10.28
C ASN A 15 6.64 -0.46 -10.75
N SER A 16 7.52 -0.80 -11.69
CA SER A 16 7.62 -2.13 -12.29
C SER A 16 7.94 -3.26 -11.30
N ASP A 17 8.27 -2.93 -10.05
CA ASP A 17 8.65 -3.90 -9.04
C ASP A 17 7.43 -4.68 -8.48
N GLY A 18 6.19 -4.21 -8.66
CA GLY A 18 4.97 -4.95 -8.32
C GLY A 18 4.13 -4.37 -7.16
N ILE A 19 2.81 -4.52 -7.28
CA ILE A 19 1.80 -3.89 -6.40
C ILE A 19 1.86 -4.33 -4.92
N ASP A 20 2.44 -5.50 -4.68
CA ASP A 20 2.56 -6.16 -3.37
C ASP A 20 3.94 -5.96 -2.72
N ASN A 21 4.78 -5.10 -3.29
CA ASN A 21 6.07 -4.82 -2.71
C ASN A 21 5.96 -4.19 -1.35
N VAL A 22 6.98 -4.49 -0.56
CA VAL A 22 7.08 -4.06 0.82
C VAL A 22 8.29 -3.16 1.01
N ASP A 23 8.17 -2.22 1.94
CA ASP A 23 9.33 -1.52 2.48
C ASP A 23 10.14 -2.41 3.44
N GLU A 24 11.17 -1.84 4.05
CA GLU A 24 12.04 -2.50 5.04
C GLU A 24 11.32 -3.00 6.30
N SER A 25 10.07 -2.60 6.51
CA SER A 25 9.21 -3.00 7.63
C SER A 25 8.07 -3.91 7.21
N GLY A 26 8.05 -4.38 5.96
CA GLY A 26 7.00 -5.26 5.43
C GLY A 26 5.74 -4.51 4.97
N TRP A 27 5.75 -3.17 4.88
CA TRP A 27 4.55 -2.40 4.51
C TRP A 27 4.37 -2.34 3.01
N THR A 28 3.20 -2.76 2.53
CA THR A 28 2.78 -2.54 1.14
C THR A 28 2.18 -1.15 0.94
N ALA A 29 2.07 -0.73 -0.32
CA ALA A 29 1.29 0.45 -0.69
C ALA A 29 -0.13 0.42 -0.10
N LEU A 30 -0.75 -0.77 -0.02
CA LEU A 30 -2.08 -0.93 0.56
C LEU A 30 -2.10 -0.66 2.07
N HIS A 31 -1.09 -1.11 2.83
CA HIS A 31 -1.01 -0.80 4.26
C HIS A 31 -0.94 0.70 4.50
N ILE A 32 -0.14 1.40 3.70
CA ILE A 32 0.07 2.83 3.83
C ILE A 32 -1.21 3.58 3.44
N ALA A 33 -1.86 3.20 2.35
CA ALA A 33 -3.12 3.81 1.90
C ALA A 33 -4.25 3.65 2.92
N VAL A 34 -4.40 2.46 3.52
CA VAL A 34 -5.41 2.24 4.58
C VAL A 34 -5.06 3.04 5.84
N SER A 35 -3.80 3.01 6.28
CA SER A 35 -3.33 3.75 7.46
C SER A 35 -3.51 5.27 7.30
N ALA A 36 -3.38 5.78 6.08
CA ALA A 36 -3.58 7.19 5.75
C ALA A 36 -5.05 7.58 5.49
N GLY A 37 -5.97 6.61 5.40
CA GLY A 37 -7.38 6.85 5.09
C GLY A 37 -7.64 7.29 3.64
N HIS A 38 -6.79 6.88 2.70
CA HIS A 38 -6.90 7.23 1.27
C HIS A 38 -7.77 6.20 0.54
N GLU A 39 -9.09 6.33 0.67
CA GLU A 39 -10.06 5.36 0.15
C GLU A 39 -9.99 5.16 -1.37
N ASP A 40 -9.70 6.23 -2.12
CA ASP A 40 -9.49 6.20 -3.57
C ASP A 40 -8.29 5.34 -3.96
N VAL A 41 -7.14 5.55 -3.30
CA VAL A 41 -5.93 4.75 -3.50
C VAL A 41 -6.17 3.29 -3.11
N VAL A 42 -6.87 3.05 -1.99
CA VAL A 42 -7.25 1.68 -1.56
C VAL A 42 -8.06 0.99 -2.65
N ARG A 43 -9.05 1.67 -3.23
CA ARG A 43 -9.89 1.10 -4.30
C ARG A 43 -9.10 0.79 -5.57
N GLU A 44 -8.17 1.65 -5.96
CA GLU A 44 -7.28 1.38 -7.10
C GLU A 44 -6.39 0.17 -6.83
N LEU A 45 -5.77 0.09 -5.66
CA LEU A 45 -4.87 -1.00 -5.29
C LEU A 45 -5.58 -2.36 -5.23
N VAL A 46 -6.73 -2.41 -4.56
CA VAL A 46 -7.56 -3.63 -4.49
C VAL A 46 -8.07 -4.01 -5.88
N GLY A 47 -8.51 -3.03 -6.68
CA GLY A 47 -8.95 -3.26 -8.06
C GLY A 47 -7.84 -3.77 -8.99
N ALA A 48 -6.59 -3.41 -8.71
CA ALA A 48 -5.41 -3.89 -9.41
C ALA A 48 -4.87 -5.23 -8.87
N GLY A 49 -5.51 -5.81 -7.85
CA GLY A 49 -5.19 -7.15 -7.34
C GLY A 49 -4.16 -7.19 -6.20
N ALA A 50 -3.99 -6.09 -5.45
CA ALA A 50 -3.16 -6.09 -4.23
C ALA A 50 -3.63 -7.13 -3.20
N GLU A 51 -2.70 -7.82 -2.55
CA GLU A 51 -3.00 -8.78 -1.47
C GLU A 51 -3.48 -8.04 -0.21
N VAL A 52 -4.76 -8.21 0.09
CA VAL A 52 -5.46 -7.52 1.19
C VAL A 52 -5.12 -8.08 2.57
N ASN A 53 -4.62 -9.31 2.65
CA ASN A 53 -4.32 -10.00 3.92
C ASN A 53 -2.82 -10.18 4.18
N ARG A 54 -1.94 -9.57 3.37
CA ARG A 54 -0.49 -9.71 3.53
C ARG A 54 -0.08 -9.12 4.86
N LYS A 55 0.61 -9.88 5.69
CA LYS A 55 1.12 -9.37 6.96
C LYS A 55 2.45 -8.66 6.75
N ASN A 56 2.62 -7.48 7.35
CA ASN A 56 3.94 -6.87 7.51
C ASN A 56 4.74 -7.58 8.61
N ASP A 57 5.96 -7.11 8.88
CA ASP A 57 6.87 -7.73 9.87
C ASP A 57 6.34 -7.65 11.30
N LYS A 58 5.34 -6.80 11.55
CA LYS A 58 4.64 -6.68 12.84
C LYS A 58 3.37 -7.56 12.90
N GLY A 59 3.08 -8.35 11.86
CA GLY A 59 1.89 -9.19 11.78
C GLY A 59 0.60 -8.43 11.46
N ILE A 60 0.69 -7.15 11.08
CA ILE A 60 -0.46 -6.29 10.74
C ILE A 60 -0.87 -6.55 9.30
N THR A 61 -2.16 -6.67 9.04
CA THR A 61 -2.74 -6.72 7.68
C THR A 61 -3.16 -5.32 7.21
N PRO A 62 -3.17 -5.05 5.90
CA PRO A 62 -3.66 -3.79 5.36
C PRO A 62 -5.13 -3.57 5.67
N LEU A 63 -5.94 -4.63 5.56
CA LEU A 63 -7.38 -4.67 5.82
C LEU A 63 -7.73 -5.58 7.00
#